data_AF-A0A8X8GNJ3-F1
#
_entry.id   AF-A0A8X8GNJ3-F1
#
_cell.length_a   1.000
_cell.length_b   1.000
_cell.length_c   1.000
_cell.angle_alpha   90.00
_cell.angle_beta   90.00
_cell.angle_gamma   90.00
#
_symmetry.space_group_name_H-M   'P 1'
#
loop_
_entity.id
_entity.type
_entity.pdbx_description
1 polymer ?
#
loop_
_entity_poly.entity_id
_entity_poly.type
_entity_poly.pdbx_seq_one_letter_code
_entity_poly.pdbx_strand_id
1 'polypeptide(L)'
;MRISELKRNDVIRISGWKKHSVLAIVDEPNGINSENGIYFWAKIETTDGRKIEIDDSWNFEKVNEPFTRKVDMQEEQDMVHEPPHYQFGKFSARMIIELVGKTYKSASVFYHVGNALKYLMRAPRKNGLQDLKKAKQSVEFAIENWEAEENGI
;
A
#
# COMPACT_ATOMS: atom_id res chain seq x y z
N MET A 1 -32.36 2.21 -15.91
CA MET A 1 -31.17 1.40 -16.21
C MET A 1 -31.25 0.13 -15.38
N ARG A 2 -30.71 -0.99 -15.88
CA ARG A 2 -30.69 -2.29 -15.18
C ARG A 2 -29.27 -2.67 -14.80
N ILE A 3 -29.09 -3.46 -13.74
CA ILE A 3 -27.78 -3.99 -13.34
C ILE A 3 -27.15 -4.81 -14.48
N SER A 4 -27.97 -5.53 -15.25
CA SER A 4 -27.52 -6.32 -16.42
C SER A 4 -26.88 -5.48 -17.53
N GLU A 5 -27.08 -4.15 -17.53
CA GLU A 5 -26.49 -3.23 -18.50
C GLU A 5 -25.15 -2.62 -18.02
N LEU A 6 -24.79 -2.82 -16.74
CA LEU A 6 -23.57 -2.29 -16.16
C LEU A 6 -22.35 -3.14 -16.50
N LYS A 7 -21.22 -2.47 -16.70
CA LYS A 7 -19.91 -3.09 -16.88
C LYS A 7 -18.99 -2.69 -15.74
N ARG A 8 -17.99 -3.53 -15.48
CA ARG A 8 -16.89 -3.18 -14.58
C ARG A 8 -16.28 -1.83 -14.98
N ASN A 9 -16.05 -0.98 -13.99
CA ASN A 9 -15.61 0.42 -14.09
C ASN A 9 -16.65 1.42 -14.64
N ASP A 10 -17.90 1.03 -14.85
CA ASP A 10 -18.95 2.03 -15.05
C ASP A 10 -19.12 2.87 -13.78
N VAL A 11 -19.30 4.19 -13.96
CA VAL A 11 -19.61 5.10 -12.86
C VAL A 11 -21.11 5.28 -12.80
N ILE A 12 -21.67 5.09 -11.62
CA ILE A 12 -23.11 5.25 -11.37
C ILE A 12 -23.34 6.29 -10.27
N ARG A 13 -24.46 6.98 -10.37
CA ARG A 13 -24.99 7.84 -9.32
C ARG A 13 -26.16 7.14 -8.66
N ILE A 14 -26.11 7.01 -7.34
CA ILE A 14 -27.14 6.37 -6.54
C ILE A 14 -27.90 7.44 -5.78
N SER A 15 -29.22 7.44 -5.96
CA SER A 15 -30.13 8.45 -5.42
C SER A 15 -31.02 7.82 -4.35
N GLY A 16 -30.88 8.21 -3.07
CA GLY A 16 -31.78 7.71 -2.02
C GLY A 16 -31.19 7.63 -0.61
N TRP A 17 -29.89 7.83 -0.42
CA TRP A 17 -29.28 7.87 0.91
C TRP A 17 -29.24 9.30 1.45
N LYS A 18 -30.06 9.60 2.47
CA LYS A 18 -30.04 10.87 3.25
C LYS A 18 -29.94 12.16 2.40
N LYS A 19 -30.90 12.39 1.50
CA LYS A 19 -31.05 13.64 0.69
C LYS A 19 -29.91 14.01 -0.27
N HIS A 20 -28.85 13.19 -0.40
CA HIS A 20 -27.75 13.44 -1.32
C HIS A 20 -27.52 12.22 -2.22
N SER A 21 -27.18 12.48 -3.48
CA SER A 21 -26.73 11.43 -4.41
C SER A 21 -25.25 11.12 -4.16
N VAL A 22 -24.89 9.84 -4.18
CA VAL A 22 -23.49 9.40 -4.05
C VAL A 22 -23.01 8.79 -5.36
N LEU A 23 -21.77 9.09 -5.75
CA LEU A 23 -21.13 8.42 -6.87
C LEU A 23 -20.52 7.10 -6.41
N ALA A 24 -20.61 6.09 -7.26
CA ALA A 24 -19.99 4.79 -7.06
C ALA A 24 -19.41 4.26 -8.38
N ILE A 25 -18.39 3.43 -8.28
CA ILE A 25 -17.82 2.69 -9.41
C ILE A 25 -18.21 1.21 -9.30
N VAL A 26 -18.58 0.61 -10.42
CA VAL A 26 -18.91 -0.82 -10.49
C VAL A 26 -17.63 -1.64 -10.47
N ASP A 27 -17.45 -2.46 -9.43
CA ASP A 27 -16.29 -3.35 -9.30
C ASP A 27 -16.52 -4.71 -9.96
N GLU A 28 -17.71 -5.29 -9.73
CA GLU A 28 -18.09 -6.62 -10.23
C GLU A 28 -19.61 -6.67 -10.46
N PRO A 29 -20.08 -6.62 -11.73
CA PRO A 29 -21.45 -6.96 -12.07
C PRO A 29 -21.58 -8.49 -12.22
N ASN A 30 -22.60 -9.09 -11.61
CA ASN A 30 -22.85 -10.53 -11.71
C ASN A 30 -24.36 -10.84 -11.73
N GLY A 31 -24.72 -12.05 -12.13
CA GLY A 31 -26.10 -12.54 -12.14
C GLY A 31 -26.09 -14.05 -12.22
N ILE A 32 -26.64 -14.71 -11.19
CA ILE A 32 -26.75 -16.16 -11.19
C ILE A 32 -28.10 -16.53 -11.83
N ASN A 33 -28.04 -17.32 -12.91
CA ASN A 33 -29.23 -17.91 -13.50
C ASN A 33 -29.40 -19.33 -12.95
N SER A 34 -30.05 -19.48 -11.80
CA SER A 34 -30.42 -20.80 -11.28
C SER A 34 -31.87 -21.11 -11.67
N GLU A 35 -32.10 -21.25 -12.97
CA GLU A 35 -33.31 -21.82 -13.63
C GLU A 35 -34.71 -21.21 -13.32
N ASN A 36 -34.95 -20.42 -12.26
CA ASN A 36 -36.31 -20.03 -11.79
C ASN A 36 -36.43 -18.61 -11.13
N GLY A 37 -35.51 -17.68 -11.35
CA GLY A 37 -35.57 -16.36 -10.71
C GLY A 37 -34.29 -15.57 -10.88
N ILE A 38 -34.22 -14.77 -11.95
CA ILE A 38 -33.02 -14.03 -12.36
C ILE A 38 -32.80 -12.85 -11.40
N TYR A 39 -31.75 -12.91 -10.59
CA TYR A 39 -31.32 -11.83 -9.70
C TYR A 39 -29.98 -11.27 -10.18
N PHE A 40 -30.00 -10.03 -10.69
CA PHE A 40 -28.79 -9.30 -11.08
C PHE A 40 -28.35 -8.41 -9.92
N TRP A 41 -27.07 -8.52 -9.56
CA TRP A 41 -26.45 -7.68 -8.55
C TRP A 41 -25.12 -7.12 -9.03
N ALA A 42 -24.71 -5.99 -8.47
CA ALA A 42 -23.38 -5.43 -8.70
C ALA A 42 -22.74 -5.03 -7.38
N LYS A 43 -21.48 -5.42 -7.20
CA LYS A 43 -20.62 -4.80 -6.19
C LYS A 43 -20.14 -3.47 -6.70
N ILE A 44 -20.29 -2.46 -5.85
CA ILE A 44 -19.90 -1.08 -6.12
C ILE A 44 -19.01 -0.56 -5.01
N GLU A 45 -18.13 0.37 -5.35
CA GLU A 45 -17.34 1.14 -4.38
C GLU A 45 -17.78 2.61 -4.47
N THR A 46 -18.30 3.16 -3.37
CA THR A 46 -18.71 4.57 -3.30
C THR A 46 -17.50 5.49 -3.13
N THR A 47 -17.65 6.78 -3.44
CA THR A 47 -16.58 7.79 -3.29
C THR A 47 -16.01 7.90 -1.87
N ASP A 48 -16.74 7.42 -0.86
CA ASP A 48 -16.28 7.40 0.53
C ASP A 48 -15.46 6.16 0.90
N GLY A 49 -15.28 5.21 -0.03
CA GLY A 49 -14.51 3.97 0.13
C GLY A 49 -15.35 2.74 0.53
N ARG A 50 -16.67 2.88 0.71
CA ARG A 50 -17.52 1.77 1.13
C ARG A 50 -17.82 0.83 -0.05
N LYS A 51 -17.75 -0.46 0.21
CA LYS A 51 -18.16 -1.50 -0.75
C LYS A 51 -19.55 -1.99 -0.42
N ILE A 52 -20.45 -1.93 -1.38
CA ILE A 52 -21.87 -2.24 -1.22
C ILE A 52 -22.30 -3.15 -2.38
N GLU A 53 -23.22 -4.06 -2.12
CA GLU A 53 -23.92 -4.83 -3.16
C GLU A 53 -25.27 -4.18 -3.44
N ILE A 54 -25.55 -3.89 -4.71
CA ILE A 54 -26.80 -3.31 -5.17
C ILE A 54 -27.48 -4.22 -6.19
N ASP A 55 -28.80 -4.11 -6.29
CA ASP A 55 -29.63 -4.80 -7.28
C ASP A 55 -30.56 -3.82 -8.01
N ASP A 56 -31.41 -4.35 -8.88
CA ASP A 56 -32.39 -3.59 -9.65
C ASP A 56 -33.46 -2.85 -8.80
N SER A 57 -33.56 -3.10 -7.48
CA SER A 57 -34.45 -2.35 -6.59
C SER A 57 -33.88 -1.00 -6.18
N TRP A 58 -32.59 -0.76 -6.40
CA TRP A 58 -31.93 0.50 -6.11
C TRP A 58 -32.19 1.55 -7.20
N ASN A 59 -32.31 2.81 -6.79
CA ASN A 59 -32.44 3.92 -7.73
C ASN A 59 -31.06 4.47 -8.12
N PHE A 60 -30.60 4.15 -9.32
CA PHE A 60 -29.32 4.58 -9.86
C PHE A 60 -29.37 4.92 -11.36
N GLU A 61 -28.41 5.72 -11.78
CA GLU A 61 -28.18 6.08 -13.19
C GLU A 61 -26.69 5.96 -13.52
N LYS A 62 -26.35 5.49 -14.72
CA LYS A 62 -24.97 5.55 -15.22
C LYS A 62 -24.64 6.97 -15.65
N VAL A 63 -23.48 7.43 -15.22
CA VAL A 63 -22.98 8.78 -15.51
C VAL A 63 -21.56 8.70 -16.06
N ASN A 64 -21.15 9.71 -16.82
CA ASN A 64 -19.79 9.87 -17.32
C ASN A 64 -19.02 10.89 -16.47
N GLU A 65 -19.09 10.75 -15.15
CA GLU A 65 -18.40 11.63 -14.21
C GLU A 65 -17.06 11.02 -13.78
N PRO A 66 -16.01 11.83 -13.59
CA PRO A 66 -14.73 11.33 -13.09
C PRO A 66 -14.89 10.73 -11.69
N PHE A 67 -14.33 9.55 -11.48
CA PHE A 67 -14.38 8.84 -10.20
C PHE A 67 -12.97 8.54 -9.69
N THR A 68 -12.68 8.92 -8.45
CA THR A 68 -11.41 8.63 -7.78
C THR A 68 -11.68 7.66 -6.62
N ARG A 69 -11.09 6.46 -6.69
CA ARG A 69 -11.13 5.49 -5.56
C ARG A 69 -10.39 6.09 -4.37
N LYS A 70 -10.96 5.94 -3.17
CA LYS A 70 -10.18 6.21 -1.96
C LYS A 70 -9.18 5.07 -1.78
N VAL A 71 -7.91 5.41 -1.72
CA VAL A 71 -6.88 4.47 -1.28
C VAL A 71 -7.11 4.28 0.22
N ASP A 72 -7.71 3.14 0.59
CA ASP A 72 -7.96 2.82 1.99
C ASP A 72 -6.61 2.57 2.67
N MET A 73 -6.13 3.55 3.44
CA MET A 73 -4.96 3.42 4.31
C MET A 73 -5.37 2.90 5.70
N GLN A 74 -6.41 2.05 5.79
CA GLN A 74 -6.86 1.42 7.04
C GLN A 74 -6.46 -0.05 7.08
N GLU A 75 -5.17 -0.33 6.96
CA GLU A 75 -4.60 -1.42 7.74
C GLU A 75 -4.13 -0.79 9.05
N GLU A 76 -4.55 -1.30 10.20
CA GLU A 76 -3.85 -1.04 11.45
C GLU A 76 -2.40 -1.46 11.23
N GLN A 77 -1.56 -0.48 10.85
CA GLN A 77 -0.18 -0.77 10.52
C GLN A 77 0.47 -1.32 11.77
N ASP A 78 0.87 -2.58 11.68
CA ASP A 78 1.70 -3.19 12.69
C ASP A 78 3.04 -2.45 12.71
N MET A 79 3.12 -1.44 13.56
CA MET A 79 4.30 -0.60 13.72
C MET A 79 5.49 -1.38 14.28
N VAL A 80 5.25 -2.60 14.79
CA VAL A 80 6.28 -3.49 15.33
C VAL A 80 6.82 -4.39 14.22
N HIS A 81 5.95 -5.08 13.48
CA HIS A 81 6.35 -6.09 12.51
C HIS A 81 6.51 -5.54 11.08
N GLU A 82 5.67 -4.60 10.66
CA GLU A 82 5.68 -4.03 9.30
C GLU A 82 5.57 -2.50 9.22
N PRO A 83 6.41 -1.75 9.97
CA PRO A 83 6.43 -0.30 9.91
C PRO A 83 6.62 0.24 8.48
N PRO A 84 5.74 1.13 7.98
CA PRO A 84 5.75 1.57 6.58
C PRO A 84 7.03 2.29 6.16
N HIS A 85 7.69 2.95 7.10
CA HIS A 85 8.95 3.65 6.85
C HIS A 85 10.12 2.70 6.59
N TYR A 86 9.92 1.38 6.68
CA TYR A 86 10.86 0.33 6.31
C TYR A 86 10.38 -0.51 5.11
N GLN A 87 9.29 -0.14 4.43
CA GLN A 87 8.75 -0.88 3.28
C GLN A 87 9.07 -0.19 1.94
N PHE A 88 9.62 -0.93 0.99
CA PHE A 88 10.08 -0.45 -0.33
C PHE A 88 9.44 -1.29 -1.45
N GLY A 89 8.13 -1.15 -1.61
CA GLY A 89 7.36 -1.98 -2.53
C GLY A 89 7.37 -3.43 -2.06
N LYS A 90 7.85 -4.35 -2.90
CA LYS A 90 7.98 -5.78 -2.55
C LYS A 90 9.16 -6.11 -1.62
N PHE A 91 9.99 -5.12 -1.28
CA PHE A 91 11.17 -5.30 -0.44
C PHE A 91 10.97 -4.64 0.92
N SER A 92 11.48 -5.26 1.99
CA SER A 92 11.57 -4.63 3.30
C SER A 92 13.02 -4.22 3.60
N ALA A 93 13.20 -3.24 4.49
CA ALA A 93 14.52 -2.84 4.96
C ALA A 93 15.31 -4.02 5.53
N ARG A 94 14.63 -4.94 6.26
CA ARG A 94 15.24 -6.18 6.77
C ARG A 94 15.79 -7.04 5.63
N MET A 95 15.03 -7.24 4.57
CA MET A 95 15.44 -8.04 3.42
C MET A 95 16.66 -7.42 2.72
N ILE A 96 16.66 -6.10 2.51
CA ILE A 96 17.78 -5.38 1.88
C ILE A 96 19.04 -5.52 2.74
N ILE A 97 18.93 -5.28 4.06
CA ILE A 97 20.05 -5.39 5.00
C ILE A 97 20.59 -6.84 5.05
N GLU A 98 19.72 -7.85 5.04
CA GLU A 98 20.13 -9.25 5.04
C GLU A 98 20.87 -9.65 3.76
N LEU A 99 20.39 -9.19 2.60
CA LEU A 99 21.03 -9.45 1.30
C LEU A 99 22.40 -8.79 1.20
N VAL A 100 22.54 -7.54 1.66
CA VAL A 100 23.85 -6.87 1.73
C VAL A 100 24.75 -7.57 2.74
N GLY A 101 24.23 -7.99 3.90
CA GLY A 101 25.04 -8.67 4.92
C GLY A 101 25.70 -9.95 4.43
N LYS A 102 25.04 -10.70 3.53
CA LYS A 102 25.62 -11.90 2.90
C LYS A 102 26.85 -11.62 2.03
N THR A 103 27.11 -10.36 1.67
CA THR A 103 28.30 -9.98 0.88
C THR A 103 29.51 -9.60 1.74
N TYR A 104 29.32 -9.45 3.07
CA TYR A 104 30.39 -9.07 4.00
C TYR A 104 30.90 -10.30 4.74
N LYS A 105 32.23 -10.44 4.84
CA LYS A 105 32.86 -11.49 5.65
C LYS A 105 32.97 -11.10 7.12
N SER A 106 33.14 -9.80 7.39
CA SER A 106 33.26 -9.27 8.74
C SER A 106 31.91 -8.84 9.32
N ALA A 107 31.61 -9.36 10.51
CA ALA A 107 30.42 -9.02 11.26
C ALA A 107 30.48 -7.60 11.85
N SER A 108 31.65 -7.14 12.29
CA SER A 108 31.86 -5.79 12.85
C SER A 108 31.67 -4.72 11.78
N VAL A 109 32.30 -4.89 10.62
CA VAL A 109 32.11 -4.04 9.45
C VAL A 109 30.64 -4.03 9.04
N PHE A 110 30.03 -5.22 8.90
CA PHE A 110 28.64 -5.32 8.47
C PHE A 110 27.67 -4.65 9.46
N TYR A 111 27.90 -4.77 10.77
CA TYR A 111 27.04 -4.14 11.79
C TYR A 111 26.87 -2.64 11.52
N HIS A 112 27.96 -1.96 11.19
CA HIS A 112 27.96 -0.53 10.89
C HIS A 112 27.37 -0.21 9.51
N VAL A 113 27.64 -1.04 8.49
CA VAL A 113 27.00 -0.93 7.16
C VAL A 113 25.48 -1.11 7.24
N GLY A 114 25.00 -2.10 7.99
CA GLY A 114 23.58 -2.35 8.21
C GLY A 114 22.88 -1.16 8.88
N ASN A 115 23.55 -0.53 9.86
CA ASN A 115 23.06 0.71 10.48
C ASN A 115 23.02 1.87 9.48
N ALA A 116 24.03 2.04 8.64
CA ALA A 116 24.03 3.06 7.59
C ALA A 116 22.85 2.88 6.63
N LEU A 117 22.66 1.67 6.10
CA LEU A 117 21.53 1.32 5.22
C LEU A 117 20.17 1.61 5.87
N LYS A 118 20.00 1.18 7.13
CA LYS A 118 18.80 1.45 7.92
C LYS A 118 18.48 2.95 7.97
N TYR A 119 19.49 3.79 8.25
CA TYR A 119 19.28 5.23 8.34
C TYR A 119 19.04 5.89 6.98
N LEU A 120 19.73 5.47 5.91
CA LEU A 120 19.50 5.96 4.55
C LEU A 120 18.07 5.68 4.09
N MET A 121 17.60 4.45 4.31
CA MET A 121 16.22 4.03 3.99
C MET A 121 15.17 4.81 4.80
N ARG A 122 15.48 5.13 6.06
CA ARG A 122 14.56 5.81 6.98
C ARG A 122 14.49 7.33 6.78
N ALA A 123 15.57 7.95 6.30
CA ALA A 123 15.70 9.40 6.16
C ALA A 123 14.52 10.07 5.43
N PRO A 124 14.06 9.62 4.24
CA PRO A 124 12.98 10.30 3.51
C PRO A 124 11.60 10.19 4.18
N ARG A 125 11.45 9.36 5.24
CA ARG A 125 10.15 9.02 5.82
C ARG A 125 10.05 9.27 7.33
N LYS A 126 11.15 9.58 8.02
CA LYS A 126 11.14 9.81 9.48
C LYS A 126 11.90 11.06 9.92
N ASN A 127 13.23 11.05 9.93
CA ASN A 127 14.02 12.12 10.56
C ASN A 127 14.91 12.91 9.59
N GLY A 128 14.77 12.73 8.27
CA GLY A 128 15.46 13.51 7.24
C GLY A 128 16.97 13.63 7.49
N LEU A 129 17.45 14.87 7.58
CA LEU A 129 18.87 15.21 7.78
C LEU A 129 19.50 14.53 9.00
N GLN A 130 18.75 14.32 10.09
CA GLN A 130 19.30 13.67 11.28
C GLN A 130 19.69 12.22 10.98
N ASP A 131 18.87 11.50 10.22
CA ASP A 131 19.19 10.13 9.82
C ASP A 131 20.33 10.10 8.80
N LEU A 132 20.43 11.08 7.89
CA LEU A 132 21.60 11.20 7.01
C LEU A 132 22.90 11.39 7.81
N LYS A 133 22.89 12.20 8.87
CA LYS A 133 24.06 12.36 9.76
C LYS A 133 24.42 11.06 10.49
N LYS A 134 23.41 10.31 10.97
CA LYS A 134 23.63 8.99 11.60
C LYS A 134 24.15 7.95 10.62
N ALA A 135 23.68 7.97 9.37
CA ALA A 135 24.18 7.13 8.31
C ALA A 135 25.66 7.42 8.04
N LYS A 136 26.03 8.70 7.92
CA LYS A 136 27.42 9.13 7.76
C LYS A 136 28.32 8.59 8.88
N GLN A 137 27.94 8.79 10.14
CA GLN A 137 28.71 8.29 11.28
C GLN A 137 28.83 6.76 11.29
N SER A 138 27.77 6.06 10.88
CA SER A 138 27.80 4.59 10.77
C SER A 138 28.78 4.14 9.67
N VAL A 139 28.89 4.88 8.57
CA VAL A 139 29.90 4.61 7.53
C VAL A 139 31.31 4.86 8.04
N GLU A 140 31.54 5.93 8.82
CA GLU A 140 32.85 6.20 9.45
C GLU A 140 33.30 5.01 10.31
N PHE A 141 32.42 4.50 11.19
CA PHE A 141 32.74 3.30 11.98
C PHE A 141 32.96 2.05 11.13
N ALA A 142 32.24 1.89 10.02
CA ALA A 142 32.44 0.76 9.12
C ALA A 142 33.84 0.79 8.47
N ILE A 143 34.29 1.99 8.08
CA ILE A 143 35.63 2.23 7.53
C ILE A 143 36.70 1.92 8.58
N GLU A 144 36.56 2.44 9.80
CA GLU A 144 37.51 2.19 10.90
C GLU A 144 37.69 0.68 11.17
N ASN A 145 36.58 -0.08 11.23
CA ASN A 145 36.66 -1.53 11.42
C ASN A 145 37.29 -2.25 10.21
N TRP A 146 37.01 -1.78 8.99
CA TRP A 146 37.59 -2.36 7.77
C TRP A 146 39.10 -2.16 7.74
N GLU A 147 39.56 -0.95 8.04
CA GLU A 147 40.98 -0.61 8.11
C GLU A 147 41.69 -1.37 9.24
N ALA A 148 41.05 -1.53 10.41
CA ALA A 148 41.61 -2.33 11.50
C ALA A 148 41.85 -3.79 11.09
N GLU A 149 40.90 -4.39 10.38
CA GLU A 149 41.02 -5.76 9.87
C GLU A 149 42.11 -5.91 8.80
N GLU A 150 42.22 -4.95 7.87
CA GLU A 150 43.29 -4.95 6.87
C GLU A 150 44.68 -4.78 7.50
N ASN A 151 44.76 -4.05 8.60
CA ASN A 151 45.98 -3.86 9.38
C ASN A 151 46.25 -4.99 10.39
N GLY A 152 45.34 -5.97 10.53
CA GLY A 152 45.48 -7.11 11.43
C GLY A 152 45.41 -6.76 12.93
N ILE A 153 44.66 -5.71 13.28
CA ILE A 153 44.49 -5.18 14.65
C ILE A 153 43.24 -5.76 15.30
#